data_AF-A0A2G9XEF4-F1
#
_entry.id   AF-A0A2G9XEF4-F1
#
_cell.length_a   1.000
_cell.length_b   1.000
_cell.length_c   1.000
_cell.angle_alpha   90.00
_cell.angle_beta   90.00
_cell.angle_gamma   90.00
#
_symmetry.space_group_name_H-M   'P 1'
#
loop_
_entity.id
_entity.type
_entity.pdbx_description
1 polymer ?
#
loop_
_entity_poly.entity_id
_entity_poly.type
_entity_poly.pdbx_seq_one_letter_code
_entity_poly.pdbx_strand_id
1 'polypeptide(L)' 'MALKAARLLESGTIQINGSPAHGVGNFLYGGDESSGMGREGIFISAEEMTRLHTVVFNPY' A
#
# COMPACT_ATOMS: atom_id res chain seq x y z
N MET A 1 -17.79 -17.74 3.28
CA MET A 1 -18.45 -16.42 3.41
C MET A 1 -17.43 -15.28 3.50
N ALA A 2 -16.37 -15.37 4.33
CA ALA A 2 -15.38 -14.30 4.49
C ALA A 2 -14.72 -13.82 3.18
N LEU A 3 -14.25 -14.73 2.31
CA LEU A 3 -13.65 -14.35 1.02
C LEU A 3 -14.65 -13.66 0.06
N LYS A 4 -15.95 -13.99 0.17
CA LYS A 4 -16.98 -13.30 -0.61
C LYS A 4 -17.14 -11.87 -0.12
N ALA A 5 -17.18 -11.66 1.20
CA ALA A 5 -17.23 -10.32 1.79
C ALA A 5 -15.96 -9.52 1.44
N ALA A 6 -14.79 -10.14 1.51
CA ALA A 6 -13.52 -9.49 1.16
C ALA A 6 -13.44 -9.00 -0.30
N ARG A 7 -14.20 -9.62 -1.21
CA ARG A 7 -14.29 -9.19 -2.61
C ARG A 7 -15.32 -8.09 -2.86
N LEU A 8 -16.21 -7.82 -1.90
CA LEU A 8 -17.31 -6.88 -2.04
C LEU A 8 -17.10 -5.59 -1.23
N LEU A 9 -16.25 -5.62 -0.21
CA LEU A 9 -15.93 -4.45 0.60
C LEU A 9 -14.92 -3.57 -0.13
N GLU A 10 -15.22 -2.27 -0.22
CA GLU A 10 -14.35 -1.24 -0.77
C GLU A 10 -13.46 -0.70 0.35
N SER A 11 -12.27 -1.29 0.50
CA SER A 11 -11.30 -0.90 1.53
C SER A 11 -9.89 -1.21 1.04
N GLY A 12 -8.94 -0.34 1.40
CA GLY A 12 -7.54 -0.53 1.02
C GLY A 12 -6.88 -1.75 1.67
N THR A 13 -7.43 -2.23 2.78
CA THR A 13 -7.03 -3.50 3.41
C THR A 13 -8.20 -4.16 4.12
N ILE A 14 -8.27 -5.49 4.05
CA ILE A 14 -9.28 -6.30 4.73
C ILE A 14 -8.58 -7.35 5.58
N GLN A 15 -8.78 -7.27 6.89
CA GLN A 15 -8.29 -8.26 7.85
C GLN A 15 -9.43 -9.19 8.26
N ILE A 16 -9.24 -10.50 8.07
CA ILE A 16 -10.21 -11.53 8.44
C ILE A 16 -9.79 -12.15 9.78
N ASN A 17 -10.75 -12.35 10.69
CA ASN A 17 -10.53 -12.90 12.04
C ASN A 17 -9.61 -12.04 12.94
N GLY A 18 -9.58 -10.73 12.72
CA GLY A 18 -8.88 -9.77 13.57
C GLY A 18 -9.45 -8.36 13.43
N SER A 19 -9.16 -7.48 14.39
CA SER A 19 -9.50 -6.06 14.27
C SER A 19 -8.62 -5.38 13.21
N PRO A 20 -9.08 -4.29 12.57
CA PRO A 20 -8.22 -3.46 11.74
C PRO A 20 -6.96 -3.04 12.50
N ALA A 21 -5.81 -3.12 11.85
CA ALA A 21 -4.53 -2.77 12.45
C ALA A 21 -3.68 -1.94 11.48
N HIS A 22 -2.93 -0.98 12.01
CA HIS A 22 -1.78 -0.38 11.33
C HIS A 22 -0.56 -1.21 11.73
N GLY A 23 -0.20 -2.18 10.88
CA GLY A 23 0.91 -3.06 11.16
C GLY A 23 2.20 -2.43 10.66
N VAL A 24 3.14 -2.13 11.56
CA VAL A 24 4.48 -1.67 11.17
C VAL A 24 5.20 -2.81 10.42
N GLY A 25 5.06 -2.84 9.09
CA GLY A 25 5.84 -3.69 8.18
C GLY A 25 5.30 -5.09 7.84
N ASN A 26 4.13 -5.52 8.33
CA ASN A 26 3.63 -6.89 8.05
C ASN A 26 2.86 -7.01 6.72
N PHE A 27 2.25 -5.93 6.25
CA PHE A 27 1.49 -5.87 5.00
C PHE A 27 1.38 -4.41 4.54
N LEU A 28 0.93 -4.19 3.31
CA LEU A 28 0.70 -2.85 2.78
C LEU A 28 -0.56 -2.26 3.41
N TYR A 29 -0.43 -1.11 4.07
CA TYR A 29 -1.56 -0.43 4.73
C TYR A 29 -1.93 0.84 3.98
N GLY A 30 -3.22 1.17 3.87
CA GLY A 30 -3.66 2.45 3.32
C GLY A 30 -5.16 2.51 3.12
N GLY A 31 -5.66 3.71 2.86
CA GLY A 31 -7.08 3.97 2.57
C GLY A 31 -7.34 4.10 1.07
N ASP A 32 -8.62 3.99 0.71
CA ASP A 32 -9.12 4.33 -0.62
C ASP A 32 -10.10 5.52 -0.51
N GLU A 33 -10.43 6.13 -1.65
CA GLU A 33 -11.34 7.28 -1.76
C GLU A 33 -10.94 8.45 -0.83
N SER A 34 -11.84 8.85 0.06
CA SER A 34 -11.63 9.93 1.03
C SER A 34 -10.69 9.54 2.17
N SER A 35 -10.34 8.25 2.30
CA SER A 35 -9.46 7.74 3.36
C SER A 35 -7.98 7.81 2.97
N GLY A 36 -7.65 8.20 1.74
CA GLY A 36 -6.28 8.44 1.28
C GLY A 36 -5.96 7.82 -0.07
N MET A 37 -4.71 7.97 -0.49
CA MET A 37 -4.14 7.38 -1.71
C MET A 37 -2.75 6.80 -1.39
N GLY A 38 -2.30 5.88 -2.24
CA GLY A 38 -1.03 5.17 -2.03
C GLY A 38 -1.13 4.09 -0.95
N ARG A 39 0.02 3.52 -0.60
CA ARG A 39 0.15 2.51 0.45
C ARG A 39 1.41 2.78 1.27
N GLU A 40 1.32 2.44 2.54
CA GLU A 40 2.41 2.44 3.49
C GLU A 40 2.91 1.01 3.74
N GLY A 41 4.13 0.93 4.27
CA GLY A 41 4.87 -0.30 4.54
C GLY A 41 6.33 -0.05 4.18
N ILE A 42 7.30 -0.60 4.93
CA ILE A 42 8.71 -0.19 4.87
C ILE A 42 9.25 0.01 3.43
N PHE A 43 9.00 -0.96 2.54
CA PHE A 43 9.47 -0.89 1.15
C PHE A 43 8.68 0.12 0.30
N ILE A 44 7.34 0.05 0.30
CA ILE A 44 6.50 0.95 -0.50
C ILE A 44 6.61 2.39 -0.02
N SER A 45 6.66 2.61 1.30
CA SER A 45 6.90 3.92 1.87
C SER A 45 8.27 4.48 1.44
N ALA A 46 9.32 3.66 1.38
CA ALA A 46 10.61 4.11 0.86
C ALA A 46 10.53 4.47 -0.64
N GLU A 47 9.79 3.71 -1.44
CA GLU A 47 9.57 4.00 -2.86
C GLU A 47 8.77 5.31 -3.04
N GLU A 48 7.65 5.50 -2.34
CA GLU A 48 6.81 6.70 -2.36
C GLU A 48 7.54 7.95 -1.83
N MET A 49 8.47 7.78 -0.89
CA MET A 49 9.31 8.86 -0.35
C MET A 49 10.57 9.14 -1.18
N THR A 50 10.83 8.36 -2.22
CA THR A 50 11.97 8.58 -3.13
C THR A 50 11.49 8.97 -4.53
N ARG A 51 12.42 9.47 -5.35
CA ARG A 51 12.15 9.79 -6.75
C ARG A 51 13.17 9.10 -7.63
N LEU A 52 12.70 8.52 -8.73
CA LEU A 52 13.58 7.98 -9.74
C LEU A 52 14.40 9.11 -10.36
N HIS A 53 15.72 8.98 -10.30
CA HIS A 53 16.66 9.89 -10.94
C HIS A 53 17.38 9.16 -12.07
N THR A 54 16.95 9.40 -13.30
CA THR A 54 17.56 8.78 -14.49
C THR A 54 18.77 9.58 -14.94
N VAL A 55 19.93 8.93 -14.98
CA VAL A 55 21.16 9.50 -15.52
C VAL A 55 21.41 8.89 -16.90
N VAL A 56 21.48 9.74 -17.92
CA VAL A 56 21.85 9.33 -19.29
C VAL A 56 23.23 9.87 -19.58
N PHE A 57 24.17 8.97 -19.88
CA PHE A 57 25.52 9.30 -20.26
C PHE A 57 25.78 8.86 -21.70
N ASN A 58 25.97 9.83 -22.60
CA ASN A 58 26.35 9.60 -23.98
C ASN A 58 27.86 9.88 -24.12
N PRO A 59 28.70 8.83 -24.28
CA PRO A 59 30.15 9.00 -24.34
C PRO A 59 30.68 9.56 -25.67
N TYR A 60 29.81 9.75 -26.68
CA TYR A 60 30.16 10.20 -28.04
C TYR A 60 29.11 11.16 -28.59
#